data_AF-A0AAX0UFD8-F1
#
_entry.id   AF-A0AAX0UFD8-F1
#
_cell.length_a   1.000
_cell.length_b   1.000
_cell.length_c   1.000
_cell.angle_alpha   90.00
_cell.angle_beta   90.00
_cell.angle_gamma   90.00
#
_symmetry.space_group_name_H-M   'P 1'
#
loop_
_entity.id
_entity.type
_entity.pdbx_description
1 polymer ?
#
loop_
_entity_poly.entity_id
_entity_poly.type
_entity_poly.pdbx_seq_one_letter_code
_entity_poly.pdbx_strand_id
1 'polypeptide(L)' 'MRAPLSELELRAAWSRLHMVGDFDTAPPAVRLVVESAARAMQDREQARLRRSFDAKRCAANDTDD' A
#
# COMPACT_ATOMS: atom_id res chain seq x y z
N MET A 1 -12.78 11.42 -1.00
CA MET A 1 -12.48 10.80 0.30
C MET A 1 -12.20 9.32 0.03
N ARG A 2 -10.99 8.79 0.31
CA ARG A 2 -10.71 7.37 0.05
C ARG A 2 -11.49 6.51 1.05
N ALA A 3 -12.00 5.36 0.60
CA ALA A 3 -12.68 4.42 1.49
C ALA A 3 -11.75 4.01 2.65
N PRO A 4 -12.28 3.89 3.89
CA PRO A 4 -11.52 3.33 5.00
C PRO A 4 -11.14 1.88 4.69
N LEU A 5 -9.98 1.45 5.18
CA LEU A 5 -9.57 0.06 5.04
C LEU A 5 -10.45 -0.84 5.91
N SER A 6 -10.79 -2.01 5.39
CA SER A 6 -11.46 -3.05 6.17
C SER A 6 -10.53 -3.58 7.27
N GLU A 7 -11.11 -4.19 8.30
CA GLU A 7 -10.34 -4.79 9.39
C GLU A 7 -9.40 -5.91 8.90
N LEU A 8 -9.83 -6.66 7.88
CA LEU A 8 -9.01 -7.69 7.25
C LEU A 8 -7.78 -7.07 6.56
N GLU A 9 -7.96 -5.96 5.86
CA GLU A 9 -6.85 -5.23 5.22
C GLU A 9 -5.90 -4.64 6.25
N LEU A 10 -6.42 -4.16 7.39
CA LEU A 10 -5.60 -3.66 8.48
C LEU A 10 -4.78 -4.78 9.15
N ARG A 11 -5.37 -5.96 9.40
CA ARG A 11 -4.60 -7.13 9.89
C ARG A 11 -3.53 -7.57 8.89
N ALA A 12 -3.86 -7.59 7.59
CA ALA A 12 -2.88 -7.90 6.56
C ALA A 12 -1.74 -6.86 6.51
N ALA A 13 -2.07 -5.57 6.68
CA ALA A 13 -1.09 -4.50 6.76
C ALA A 13 -0.20 -4.61 8.00
N TRP A 14 -0.75 -4.95 9.16
CA TRP A 14 0.00 -5.21 10.39
C TRP A 14 1.10 -6.25 10.18
N SER A 15 0.75 -7.38 9.55
CA SER A 15 1.71 -8.44 9.20
C SER A 15 2.76 -7.99 8.19
N ARG A 16 2.37 -7.24 7.15
CA ARG A 16 3.29 -6.68 6.13
C ARG A 16 4.26 -5.65 6.71
N LEU A 17 3.82 -4.91 7.72
CA LEU A 17 4.63 -3.93 8.45
C LEU A 17 5.50 -4.60 9.52
N HIS A 18 5.43 -5.93 9.67
CA HIS A 18 6.14 -6.69 10.70
C HIS A 18 5.90 -6.14 12.11
N MET A 19 4.70 -5.63 12.38
CA MET A 19 4.36 -5.14 13.71
C MET A 19 4.25 -6.29 14.70
N VAL A 20 4.74 -6.06 15.91
CA VAL A 20 4.75 -7.04 17.00
C VAL A 20 3.63 -6.73 17.98
N GLY A 21 3.03 -7.77 18.54
CA GLY A 21 1.91 -7.68 19.48
C GLY A 21 0.58 -8.08 18.85
N ASP A 22 -0.48 -7.94 19.64
CA ASP A 22 -1.83 -8.28 19.23
C ASP A 22 -2.55 -7.07 18.63
N PHE A 23 -3.02 -7.23 17.40
CA PHE A 23 -3.76 -6.21 16.67
C PHE A 23 -5.12 -5.89 17.31
N ASP A 24 -5.76 -6.88 17.93
CA ASP A 24 -7.11 -6.75 18.45
C ASP A 24 -7.17 -5.93 19.73
N THR A 25 -6.08 -5.94 20.49
CA THR A 25 -5.90 -5.13 21.70
C THR A 25 -5.16 -3.82 21.46
N ALA A 26 -4.70 -3.55 20.23
CA ALA A 26 -3.98 -2.34 19.90
C ALA A 26 -4.87 -1.08 20.06
N PRO A 27 -4.35 0.03 20.64
CA PRO A 27 -5.10 1.26 20.78
C PRO A 27 -5.58 1.83 19.43
N PRO A 28 -6.72 2.56 19.38
CA PRO A 28 -7.24 3.14 18.14
C PRO A 28 -6.24 4.02 17.38
N ALA A 29 -5.37 4.73 18.09
CA ALA A 29 -4.31 5.54 17.48
C ALA A 29 -3.34 4.70 16.64
N VAL A 30 -3.04 3.46 17.07
CA VAL A 30 -2.16 2.55 16.31
C VAL A 30 -2.86 2.10 15.03
N ARG A 31 -4.17 1.83 15.08
CA ARG A 31 -4.95 1.48 13.88
C ARG A 31 -4.91 2.57 12.82
N LEU A 32 -5.00 3.84 13.22
CA LEU A 32 -4.85 4.99 12.31
C LEU A 32 -3.47 5.05 11.67
N VAL A 33 -2.41 4.78 12.44
CA VAL A 33 -1.03 4.74 11.92
C VAL A 33 -0.86 3.59 10.91
N VAL A 34 -1.38 2.41 11.25
CA VAL A 34 -1.35 1.22 10.36
C VAL A 34 -2.10 1.51 9.07
N GLU A 35 -3.27 2.14 9.15
CA GLU A 35 -4.05 2.52 7.96
C GLU A 35 -3.27 3.50 7.08
N SER A 36 -2.67 4.53 7.67
CA SER A 36 -1.85 5.51 6.95
C SER A 36 -0.65 4.86 6.27
N ALA A 37 0.08 4.00 7.00
CA ALA A 37 1.22 3.28 6.48
C ALA A 37 0.84 2.31 5.35
N ALA A 38 -0.28 1.59 5.51
CA ALA A 38 -0.82 0.70 4.49
C ALA A 38 -1.12 1.45 3.18
N ARG A 39 -1.75 2.63 3.28
CA ARG A 39 -2.02 3.51 2.13
C ARG A 39 -0.72 3.94 1.45
N ALA A 40 0.26 4.40 2.22
CA ALA A 40 1.56 4.82 1.68
C ALA A 40 2.29 3.68 0.93
N MET A 41 2.20 2.44 1.43
CA MET A 41 2.75 1.28 0.73
C MET A 41 2.00 0.96 -0.57
N GLN A 42 0.66 1.02 -0.57
CA GLN A 42 -0.14 0.84 -1.78
C GLN A 42 0.21 1.88 -2.85
N ASP A 43 0.37 3.15 -2.44
CA ASP A 43 0.73 4.22 -3.36
C ASP A 43 2.12 4.01 -3.96
N ARG A 44 3.09 3.53 -3.17
CA ARG A 44 4.43 3.16 -3.67
C ARG A 44 4.37 2.00 -4.66
N GLU A 45 3.58 0.96 -4.38
CA GLU A 45 3.47 -0.18 -5.29
C GLU A 45 2.77 0.21 -6.60
N GLN A 46 1.72 1.02 -6.53
CA GLN A 46 1.08 1.57 -7.74
C GLN A 46 2.06 2.43 -8.54
N ALA A 47 2.85 3.28 -7.90
CA ALA A 47 3.89 4.06 -8.57
C ALA A 47 4.96 3.15 -9.20
N ARG A 48 5.36 2.07 -8.54
CA ARG A 48 6.31 1.08 -9.06
C ARG A 48 5.77 0.35 -10.29
N LEU A 49 4.49 -0.07 -10.25
CA LEU A 49 3.82 -0.72 -11.37
C LEU A 49 3.71 0.21 -12.58
N ARG A 50 3.34 1.48 -12.37
CA ARG A 50 3.31 2.49 -13.44
C ARG A 50 4.67 2.69 -14.08
N ARG A 51 5.74 2.82 -13.28
CA ARG A 51 7.12 2.94 -13.79
C ARG A 51 7.58 1.69 -14.55
N SER A 52 7.22 0.49 -14.08
CA SER A 52 7.53 -0.76 -14.79
C SER A 52 6.82 -0.85 -16.14
N PHE A 53 5.56 -0.42 -16.19
CA PHE A 53 4.80 -0.35 -17.44
C PHE A 53 5.42 0.66 -18.41
N ASP A 54 5.83 1.82 -17.92
CA ASP A 54 6.53 2.85 -18.70
C ASP A 54 7.87 2.32 -19.26
N ALA A 55 8.69 1.68 -18.41
CA ALA A 55 9.94 1.06 -18.84
C ALA A 55 9.73 -0.01 -19.93
N LYS A 56 8.63 -0.78 -19.87
CA LYS A 56 8.26 -1.73 -20.93
C LYS A 56 7.85 -1.04 -22.23
N ARG A 57 7.10 0.07 -22.16
CA ARG A 57 6.76 0.88 -23.35
C ARG A 57 7.99 1.50 -23.99
N CYS A 58 8.89 2.09 -23.19
CA CYS A 58 10.15 2.62 -23.69
C CYS A 58 11.01 1.54 -24.38
N ALA A 59 11.07 0.33 -23.80
CA ALA A 59 11.81 -0.78 -24.40
C ALA A 59 11.19 -1.31 -25.71
N ALA A 60 9.88 -1.12 -25.90
CA ALA A 60 9.17 -1.49 -27.13
C ALA A 60 9.28 -0.42 -28.24
N ASN A 61 9.98 0.69 -28.00
CA ASN A 61 10.02 1.86 -28.88
C ASN A 61 8.62 2.37 -29.27
N ASP A 62 7.65 2.17 -28.38
CA ASP A 62 6.24 2.54 -28.56
C ASP A 62 6.01 3.94 -27.97
N THR A 63 6.74 4.91 -28.53
CA THR A 63 6.47 6.33 -28.39
C THR A 63 5.60 6.73 -29.57
N ASP A 64 4.28 6.58 -29.41
CA ASP A 64 3.32 7.33 -30.23
C ASP A 64 3.44 8.81 -29.83
N ASP A 65 3.74 9.64 -30.84
CA ASP A 65 3.77 11.11 -30.81
C ASP A 65 2.33 11.68 -30.80
#